data_AF-A0A843HXS3-F1
#
_entry.id   AF-A0A843HXS3-F1
#
_cell.length_a   1.000
_cell.length_b   1.000
_cell.length_c   1.000
_cell.angle_alpha   90.00
_cell.angle_beta   90.00
_cell.angle_gamma   90.00
#
_symmetry.space_group_name_H-M   'P 1'
#
loop_
_entity.id
_entity.type
_entity.pdbx_description
1 polymer ?
#
loop_
_entity_poly.entity_id
_entity_poly.type
_entity_poly.pdbx_seq_one_letter_code
_entity_poly.pdbx_strand_id
1 'polypeptide(L)'
;GRFTTVGRGGSDYTATFLARLLGYRRVVLVTESPGVMTASPQEVPEAKVLPMMAVEEAVEAAKLGAKNFHPRTFEPVWGGMAVEVRNYWSRGTIIGNFYAPPPYKVVVKCGEGSCVVGLEAEEIVKLGGEYVSRFSAKVPMPPKWAHDLFVKPYFEKLVWTS
;
A
#
# COMPACT_ATOMS: atom_id res chain seq x y z
N GLY A 1 -15.86 -24.35 -23.94
CA GLY A 1 -15.42 -22.97 -23.61
C GLY A 1 -14.07 -22.70 -24.23
N ARG A 2 -13.67 -21.43 -24.39
CA ARG A 2 -12.32 -21.02 -24.83
C ARG A 2 -11.48 -20.63 -23.61
N PHE A 3 -10.19 -20.97 -23.63
CA PHE A 3 -9.25 -20.52 -22.59
C PHE A 3 -9.10 -19.00 -22.63
N THR A 4 -9.04 -18.38 -21.46
CA THR A 4 -8.75 -16.95 -21.28
C THR A 4 -7.82 -16.76 -20.08
N THR A 5 -7.12 -15.63 -20.02
CA THR A 5 -6.29 -15.24 -18.87
C THR A 5 -6.87 -13.99 -18.23
N VAL A 6 -6.65 -13.83 -16.93
CA VAL A 6 -7.15 -12.65 -16.16
C VAL A 6 -6.20 -11.44 -16.30
N GLY A 7 -5.06 -11.61 -16.98
CA GLY A 7 -4.02 -10.59 -17.09
C GLY A 7 -3.08 -10.55 -15.88
N ARG A 8 -2.32 -9.45 -15.73
CA ARG A 8 -1.33 -9.27 -14.67
C ARG A 8 -2.00 -9.28 -13.28
N GLY A 9 -1.42 -10.01 -12.33
CA GLY A 9 -2.02 -10.20 -11.00
C GLY A 9 -3.21 -11.17 -10.99
N GLY A 10 -3.41 -11.95 -12.07
CA GLY A 10 -4.51 -12.90 -12.18
C GLY A 10 -4.56 -13.94 -11.07
N SER A 11 -3.41 -14.44 -10.58
CA SER A 11 -3.36 -15.40 -9.48
C SER A 11 -3.84 -14.79 -8.16
N ASP A 12 -3.37 -13.57 -7.83
CA ASP A 12 -3.78 -12.86 -6.62
C ASP A 12 -5.27 -12.54 -6.65
N TYR A 13 -5.76 -12.02 -7.78
CA TYR A 13 -7.18 -11.77 -7.98
C TYR A 13 -8.03 -13.05 -7.87
N THR A 14 -7.58 -14.15 -8.48
CA THR A 14 -8.29 -15.43 -8.42
C THR A 14 -8.36 -15.93 -6.97
N ALA A 15 -7.26 -15.84 -6.22
CA ALA A 15 -7.22 -16.25 -4.82
C ALA A 15 -8.17 -15.42 -3.94
N THR A 16 -8.14 -14.09 -4.07
CA THR A 16 -9.01 -13.20 -3.29
C THR A 16 -10.47 -13.36 -3.67
N PHE A 17 -10.77 -13.54 -4.96
CA PHE A 17 -12.13 -13.75 -5.45
C PHE A 17 -12.72 -15.09 -4.98
N LEU A 18 -11.98 -16.19 -5.11
CA LEU A 18 -12.42 -17.51 -4.64
C LEU A 18 -12.65 -17.52 -3.13
N ALA A 19 -11.75 -16.92 -2.36
CA ALA A 19 -11.90 -16.85 -0.91
C ALA A 19 -13.17 -16.10 -0.50
N ARG A 20 -13.48 -14.99 -1.18
CA ARG A 20 -14.70 -14.22 -0.97
C ARG A 20 -15.96 -15.04 -1.28
N LEU A 21 -15.96 -15.80 -2.38
CA LEU A 21 -17.06 -16.69 -2.76
C LEU A 21 -17.28 -17.82 -1.75
N LEU A 22 -16.19 -18.38 -1.22
CA LEU A 22 -16.21 -19.45 -0.22
C LEU A 22 -16.46 -18.94 1.21
N GLY A 23 -16.67 -17.63 1.40
CA GLY A 23 -16.99 -17.04 2.71
C GLY A 23 -15.81 -16.88 3.67
N TYR A 24 -14.57 -16.95 3.18
CA TYR A 24 -13.40 -16.68 4.00
C TYR A 24 -13.29 -15.19 4.35
N ARG A 25 -12.85 -14.91 5.58
CA ARG A 25 -12.65 -13.53 6.08
C ARG A 25 -11.26 -12.99 5.80
N ARG A 26 -10.31 -13.84 5.40
CA ARG A 26 -8.93 -13.45 5.11
C ARG A 26 -8.30 -14.33 4.04
N VAL A 27 -7.49 -13.71 3.18
CA VAL A 27 -6.54 -14.39 2.28
C VAL A 27 -5.13 -13.98 2.62
N VAL A 28 -4.19 -14.93 2.58
CA VAL A 28 -2.76 -14.66 2.71
C VAL A 28 -2.11 -14.81 1.34
N LEU A 29 -1.55 -13.73 0.83
CA LEU A 29 -0.74 -13.70 -0.38
C LEU A 29 0.73 -13.77 0.03
N VAL A 30 1.36 -14.92 -0.22
CA VAL A 30 2.78 -15.13 0.02
C VAL A 30 3.56 -14.67 -1.21
N THR A 31 4.46 -13.71 -1.01
CA THR A 31 5.28 -13.06 -2.06
C THR A 31 6.73 -12.99 -1.62
N GLU A 32 7.64 -12.58 -2.50
CA GLU A 32 9.05 -12.32 -2.15
C GLU A 32 9.21 -11.13 -1.19
N SER A 33 8.30 -10.17 -1.28
CA SER A 33 8.35 -8.95 -0.49
C SER A 33 7.79 -9.19 0.92
N PRO A 34 8.43 -8.63 1.97
CA PRO A 34 8.02 -8.85 3.36
C PRO A 34 6.66 -8.23 3.71
N GLY A 35 6.10 -7.37 2.86
CA GLY A 35 4.82 -6.70 3.06
C GLY A 35 4.73 -5.48 2.13
N VAL A 36 3.81 -4.56 2.38
CA VAL A 36 3.84 -3.23 1.76
C VAL A 36 4.90 -2.41 2.50
N MET A 37 5.88 -1.89 1.75
CA MET A 37 6.96 -1.08 2.31
C MET A 37 6.56 0.41 2.31
N THR A 38 7.05 1.18 3.28
CA THR A 38 6.83 2.64 3.34
C THR A 38 7.46 3.40 2.18
N ALA A 39 8.46 2.81 1.52
CA ALA A 39 9.10 3.30 0.30
C ALA A 39 9.93 2.15 -0.30
N SER A 40 10.44 2.33 -1.51
CA SER A 40 11.44 1.43 -2.10
C SER A 40 12.73 1.43 -1.26
N PRO A 41 13.21 0.29 -0.74
CA PRO A 41 14.46 0.23 0.04
C PRO A 41 15.70 0.70 -0.74
N GLN A 42 15.65 0.61 -2.07
CA GLN A 42 16.70 1.12 -2.95
C GLN A 42 16.78 2.65 -2.95
N GLU A 43 15.67 3.34 -2.71
CA GLU A 43 15.59 4.80 -2.67
C GLU A 43 15.63 5.35 -1.24
N VAL A 44 15.14 4.55 -0.28
CA VAL A 44 15.04 4.90 1.14
C VAL A 44 15.49 3.69 1.98
N PRO A 45 16.77 3.61 2.38
CA PRO A 45 17.31 2.48 3.14
C PRO A 45 16.58 2.20 4.46
N GLU A 46 15.99 3.22 5.08
CA GLU A 46 15.24 3.13 6.34
C GLU A 46 13.76 2.77 6.13
N ALA A 47 13.35 2.40 4.91
CA ALA A 47 11.98 1.96 4.64
C ALA A 47 11.59 0.75 5.50
N LYS A 48 10.37 0.77 6.03
CA LYS A 48 9.85 -0.27 6.93
C LYS A 48 8.65 -0.97 6.31
N VAL A 49 8.36 -2.18 6.79
CA VAL A 49 7.12 -2.89 6.48
C VAL A 49 5.96 -2.26 7.24
N LEU A 50 4.87 -1.95 6.54
CA LEU A 50 3.63 -1.50 7.14
C LEU A 50 2.91 -2.68 7.82
N PRO A 51 2.48 -2.58 9.08
CA PRO A 51 1.71 -3.65 9.72
C PRO A 51 0.29 -3.74 9.17
N MET A 52 -0.30 -2.60 8.81
CA MET A 52 -1.67 -2.50 8.32
C MET A 52 -1.84 -1.33 7.35
N MET A 53 -2.83 -1.42 6.47
CA MET A 53 -3.12 -0.42 5.44
C MET A 53 -4.61 -0.47 5.07
N ALA A 54 -5.24 0.68 4.89
CA ALA A 54 -6.60 0.71 4.36
C ALA A 54 -6.57 0.28 2.89
N VAL A 55 -7.59 -0.41 2.42
CA VAL A 55 -7.60 -0.93 1.05
C VAL A 55 -7.61 0.19 0.00
N GLU A 56 -8.16 1.36 0.29
CA GLU A 56 -8.10 2.54 -0.57
C GLU A 56 -6.65 2.95 -0.83
N GLU A 57 -5.85 2.98 0.24
CA GLU A 57 -4.43 3.33 0.16
C GLU A 57 -3.64 2.24 -0.56
N ALA A 58 -3.97 0.96 -0.34
CA ALA A 58 -3.31 -0.15 -1.02
C ALA A 58 -3.57 -0.14 -2.54
N VAL A 59 -4.82 0.14 -2.94
CA VAL A 59 -5.21 0.33 -4.34
C VAL A 59 -4.46 1.51 -4.94
N GLU A 60 -4.34 2.62 -4.21
CA GLU A 60 -3.65 3.81 -4.68
C GLU A 60 -2.14 3.59 -4.82
N ALA A 61 -1.50 2.98 -3.82
CA ALA A 61 -0.09 2.60 -3.88
C ALA A 61 0.20 1.64 -5.04
N ALA A 62 -0.71 0.70 -5.32
CA ALA A 62 -0.61 -0.20 -6.47
C ALA A 62 -0.68 0.56 -7.81
N LYS A 63 -1.60 1.52 -7.96
CA LYS A 63 -1.69 2.37 -9.16
C LYS A 63 -0.42 3.20 -9.39
N LEU A 64 0.20 3.68 -8.31
CA LEU A 64 1.42 4.48 -8.37
C LEU A 64 2.70 3.65 -8.53
N GLY A 65 2.63 2.32 -8.41
CA GLY A 65 3.76 1.43 -8.63
C GLY A 65 4.59 1.12 -7.39
N ALA A 66 4.07 1.35 -6.17
CA ALA A 66 4.75 1.00 -4.92
C ALA A 66 5.07 -0.51 -4.81
N LYS A 67 4.31 -1.36 -5.50
CA LYS A 67 4.48 -2.82 -5.51
C LYS A 67 3.79 -3.45 -6.73
N ASN A 68 4.21 -4.66 -7.11
CA ASN A 68 3.68 -5.43 -8.25
C ASN A 68 2.27 -6.03 -8.04
N PHE A 69 1.43 -5.47 -7.15
CA PHE A 69 0.04 -5.90 -7.07
C PHE A 69 -0.79 -5.19 -8.12
N HIS A 70 -1.66 -5.95 -8.78
CA HIS A 70 -2.67 -5.34 -9.62
C HIS A 70 -3.76 -4.74 -8.72
N PRO A 71 -4.25 -3.51 -8.95
CA PRO A 71 -5.28 -2.89 -8.11
C PRO A 71 -6.53 -3.78 -7.91
N ARG A 72 -6.87 -4.60 -8.92
CA ARG A 72 -7.99 -5.54 -8.86
C ARG A 72 -7.85 -6.63 -7.79
N THR A 73 -6.63 -6.97 -7.37
CA THR A 73 -6.39 -7.94 -6.29
C THR A 73 -7.21 -7.63 -5.04
N PHE A 74 -7.49 -6.35 -4.80
CA PHE A 74 -8.20 -5.89 -3.61
C PHE A 74 -9.71 -5.69 -3.82
N GLU A 75 -10.27 -5.87 -5.01
CA GLU A 75 -11.73 -5.74 -5.23
C GLU A 75 -12.57 -6.55 -4.22
N PRO A 76 -12.23 -7.81 -3.88
CA PRO A 76 -13.03 -8.59 -2.95
C PRO A 76 -12.95 -8.11 -1.48
N VAL A 77 -11.95 -7.29 -1.14
CA VAL A 77 -11.72 -6.73 0.21
C VAL A 77 -12.84 -5.75 0.60
N TRP A 78 -13.45 -5.07 -0.38
CA TRP A 78 -14.58 -4.17 -0.14
C TRP A 78 -15.78 -4.85 0.52
N GLY A 79 -15.90 -6.18 0.38
CA GLY A 79 -16.94 -6.98 1.03
C GLY A 79 -16.64 -7.36 2.48
N GLY A 80 -15.69 -6.72 3.16
CA GLY A 80 -15.34 -6.99 4.56
C GLY A 80 -14.34 -8.14 4.77
N MET A 81 -13.76 -8.65 3.69
CA MET A 81 -12.62 -9.59 3.74
C MET A 81 -11.32 -8.78 3.92
N ALA A 82 -10.28 -9.37 4.54
CA ALA A 82 -8.94 -8.81 4.56
C ALA A 82 -7.96 -9.59 3.67
N VAL A 83 -6.91 -8.92 3.18
CA VAL A 83 -5.79 -9.54 2.47
C VAL A 83 -4.52 -9.28 3.25
N GLU A 84 -3.82 -10.34 3.63
CA GLU A 84 -2.52 -10.27 4.25
C GLU A 84 -1.45 -10.51 3.19
N VAL A 85 -0.50 -9.59 3.08
CA VAL A 85 0.63 -9.72 2.15
C VAL A 85 1.90 -9.91 2.97
N ARG A 86 2.63 -11.01 2.73
CA ARG A 86 3.88 -11.29 3.44
C ARG A 86 4.84 -12.15 2.62
N ASN A 87 6.04 -12.34 3.16
CA ASN A 87 6.91 -13.46 2.80
C ASN A 87 6.97 -14.44 4.00
N TYR A 88 7.83 -15.45 3.93
CA TYR A 88 7.95 -16.45 5.02
C TYR A 88 8.62 -15.92 6.29
N TRP A 89 9.31 -14.79 6.21
CA TRP A 89 10.17 -14.25 7.26
C TRP A 89 9.60 -12.98 7.91
N SER A 90 8.44 -12.52 7.45
CA SER A 90 7.81 -11.27 7.88
C SER A 90 6.38 -11.50 8.33
N ARG A 91 5.93 -10.69 9.30
CA ARG A 91 4.54 -10.62 9.73
C ARG A 91 3.61 -10.01 8.68
N GLY A 92 4.16 -9.34 7.67
CA GLY A 92 3.39 -8.82 6.56
C GLY A 92 2.66 -7.51 6.83
N THR A 93 1.78 -7.21 5.89
CA THR A 93 0.82 -6.11 5.95
C THR A 93 -0.58 -6.66 5.81
N ILE A 94 -1.46 -6.32 6.76
CA ILE A 94 -2.88 -6.60 6.65
C ILE A 94 -3.56 -5.43 5.94
N ILE A 95 -4.22 -5.72 4.82
CA ILE A 95 -4.97 -4.77 4.00
C ILE A 95 -6.46 -5.07 4.17
N GLY A 96 -7.26 -4.08 4.54
CA GLY A 96 -8.68 -4.28 4.78
C GLY A 96 -9.48 -2.98 4.78
N ASN A 97 -10.81 -3.13 4.81
CA ASN A 97 -11.74 -2.00 4.88
C ASN A 97 -11.86 -1.51 6.33
N PHE A 98 -10.81 -0.84 6.81
CA PHE A 98 -10.73 -0.26 8.14
C PHE A 98 -9.81 0.97 8.13
N TYR A 99 -9.98 1.85 9.12
CA TYR A 99 -9.03 2.93 9.36
C TYR A 99 -7.70 2.37 9.84
N ALA A 100 -6.62 2.72 9.15
CA ALA A 100 -5.26 2.34 9.49
C ALA A 100 -4.45 3.62 9.78
N PRO A 101 -3.97 3.88 11.00
CA PRO A 101 -2.94 4.89 11.21
C PRO A 101 -1.59 4.37 10.68
N PRO A 102 -0.62 5.24 10.35
CA PRO A 102 -0.63 6.71 10.37
C PRO A 102 -1.28 7.36 9.13
N PRO A 103 -1.46 8.70 9.10
CA PRO A 103 -2.09 9.42 7.99
C PRO A 103 -1.38 9.29 6.64
N TYR A 104 -0.05 9.16 6.64
CA TYR A 104 0.79 8.96 5.44
C TYR A 104 1.60 7.68 5.60
N LYS A 105 1.64 6.85 4.55
CA LYS A 105 2.19 5.48 4.67
C LYS A 105 3.25 5.14 3.65
N VAL A 106 3.03 5.49 2.38
CA VAL A 106 3.89 5.04 1.27
C VAL A 106 4.38 6.24 0.48
N VAL A 107 5.67 6.23 0.14
CA VAL A 107 6.27 7.14 -0.82
C VAL A 107 6.69 6.35 -2.04
N VAL A 108 6.29 6.84 -3.22
CA VAL A 108 6.65 6.26 -4.51
C VAL A 108 7.26 7.33 -5.39
N LYS A 109 8.35 7.03 -6.10
CA LYS A 109 8.90 7.93 -7.10
C LYS A 109 7.88 8.22 -8.20
N CYS A 110 7.69 9.50 -8.53
CA CYS A 110 6.59 9.99 -9.35
C CYS A 110 7.06 11.14 -10.25
N GLY A 111 7.53 10.80 -11.45
CA GLY A 111 8.21 11.76 -12.34
C GLY A 111 9.49 12.30 -11.71
N GLU A 112 9.64 13.63 -11.69
CA GLU A 112 10.78 14.33 -11.07
C GLU A 112 10.67 14.44 -9.53
N GLY A 113 9.54 14.03 -8.93
CA GLY A 113 9.29 14.11 -7.50
C GLY A 113 8.82 12.78 -6.90
N SER A 114 7.98 12.89 -5.88
CA SER A 114 7.44 11.74 -5.16
C SER A 114 5.94 11.86 -4.96
N CYS A 115 5.24 10.75 -5.05
CA CYS A 115 3.83 10.63 -4.70
C CYS A 115 3.75 10.01 -3.30
N VAL A 116 3.12 10.74 -2.37
CA VAL A 116 2.85 10.31 -0.99
C VAL A 116 1.44 9.75 -0.94
N VAL A 117 1.29 8.53 -0.44
CA VAL A 117 0.02 7.82 -0.30
C VAL A 117 -0.39 7.77 1.15
N GLY A 118 -1.66 8.08 1.41
CA GLY A 118 -2.22 8.10 2.75
C GLY A 118 -3.67 8.55 2.77
N LEU A 119 -4.42 8.19 3.82
CA LEU A 119 -5.79 8.65 4.04
C LEU A 119 -5.92 10.18 4.12
N GLU A 120 -4.87 10.88 4.55
CA GLU A 120 -4.84 12.34 4.68
C GLU A 120 -3.98 13.02 3.60
N ALA A 121 -3.68 12.34 2.49
CA ALA A 121 -2.84 12.89 1.42
C ALA A 121 -3.35 14.24 0.87
N GLU A 122 -4.66 14.51 0.90
CA GLU A 122 -5.23 15.82 0.53
C GLU A 122 -4.71 16.98 1.38
N GLU A 123 -4.25 16.75 2.61
CA GLU A 123 -3.64 17.80 3.43
C GLU A 123 -2.32 18.30 2.86
N ILE A 124 -1.56 17.43 2.20
CA ILE A 124 -0.32 17.81 1.51
C ILE A 124 -0.61 18.80 0.38
N VAL A 125 -1.75 18.68 -0.29
CA VAL A 125 -2.18 19.62 -1.33
C VAL A 125 -2.37 21.03 -0.75
N LYS A 126 -2.96 21.13 0.45
CA LYS A 126 -3.13 22.40 1.16
C LYS A 126 -1.78 23.04 1.55
N LEU A 127 -0.74 22.22 1.68
CA LEU A 127 0.63 22.64 1.98
C LEU A 127 1.48 22.89 0.73
N GLY A 128 0.86 22.97 -0.47
CA GLY A 128 1.53 23.27 -1.73
C GLY A 128 1.92 22.04 -2.56
N GLY A 129 1.46 20.84 -2.19
CA GLY A 129 1.54 19.65 -3.03
C GLY A 129 0.58 19.70 -4.23
N GLU A 130 0.85 18.87 -5.23
CA GLU A 130 0.00 18.67 -6.40
C GLU A 130 -1.00 17.54 -6.12
N TYR A 131 -2.30 17.78 -6.35
CA TYR A 131 -3.32 16.76 -6.18
C TYR A 131 -3.16 15.64 -7.22
N VAL A 132 -3.13 14.38 -6.75
CA VAL A 132 -3.12 13.19 -7.62
C VAL A 132 -4.43 12.42 -7.46
N SER A 133 -4.81 12.12 -6.23
CA SER A 133 -6.13 11.58 -5.88
C SER A 133 -6.48 11.90 -4.43
N ARG A 134 -7.66 11.48 -3.98
CA ARG A 134 -8.06 11.55 -2.57
C ARG A 134 -7.05 10.90 -1.61
N PHE A 135 -6.31 9.88 -2.07
CA PHE A 135 -5.39 9.11 -1.25
C PHE A 135 -3.93 9.32 -1.64
N SER A 136 -3.64 10.25 -2.55
CA SER A 136 -2.27 10.57 -2.93
C SER A 136 -2.07 12.02 -3.34
N ALA A 137 -0.91 12.57 -2.98
CA ALA A 137 -0.46 13.88 -3.42
C ALA A 137 0.99 13.79 -3.89
N LYS A 138 1.33 14.58 -4.90
CA LYS A 138 2.67 14.66 -5.44
C LYS A 138 3.40 15.86 -4.85
N VAL A 139 4.67 15.64 -4.52
CA VAL A 139 5.57 16.64 -3.95
C VAL A 139 6.85 16.73 -4.79
N PRO A 140 7.40 17.94 -4.99
CA PRO A 140 8.58 18.16 -5.81
C PRO A 140 9.86 17.86 -5.03
N MET A 141 9.93 16.70 -4.39
CA MET A 141 11.07 16.28 -3.59
C MET A 141 11.44 14.81 -3.85
N PRO A 142 12.73 14.44 -3.71
CA PRO A 142 13.17 13.06 -3.87
C PRO A 142 12.52 12.10 -2.85
N PRO A 143 12.44 10.80 -3.14
CA PRO A 143 11.77 9.82 -2.27
C PRO A 143 12.24 9.83 -0.82
N LYS A 144 13.56 9.96 -0.61
CA LYS A 144 14.14 10.04 0.74
C LYS A 144 13.60 11.23 1.54
N TRP A 145 13.53 12.40 0.93
CA TRP A 145 13.08 13.62 1.60
C TRP A 145 11.57 13.58 1.87
N ALA A 146 10.77 13.09 0.91
CA ALA A 146 9.35 12.86 1.12
C ALA A 146 9.10 11.86 2.25
N HIS A 147 9.86 10.77 2.31
CA HIS A 147 9.73 9.77 3.35
C HIS A 147 10.11 10.33 4.73
N ASP A 148 11.24 11.04 4.83
CA ASP A 148 11.70 11.65 6.07
C ASP A 148 10.72 12.71 6.61
N LEU A 149 10.06 13.46 5.72
CA LEU A 149 9.12 14.52 6.10
C LEU A 149 7.74 13.97 6.47
N PHE A 150 7.17 13.09 5.64
CA PHE A 150 5.76 12.69 5.75
C PHE A 150 5.55 11.35 6.44
N VAL A 151 6.46 10.39 6.29
CA VAL A 151 6.21 9.01 6.72
C VAL A 151 6.99 8.68 7.98
N LYS A 152 8.31 8.89 7.97
CA LYS A 152 9.23 8.56 9.06
C LYS A 152 8.81 9.07 10.45
N PRO A 153 8.31 10.31 10.63
CA PRO A 153 7.96 10.82 11.96
C PRO A 153 6.92 9.97 12.69
N TYR A 154 6.05 9.27 11.97
CA TYR A 154 5.03 8.40 12.55
C TYR A 154 5.58 7.04 12.98
N PHE A 155 6.61 6.53 12.28
CA PHE A 155 7.24 5.25 12.60
C PHE A 155 8.34 5.36 13.66
N GLU A 156 8.80 6.58 13.97
CA GLU A 156 9.69 6.82 15.11
C GLU A 156 8.89 7.02 16.40
N LYS A 157 7.77 7.74 16.35
CA LYS A 157 6.90 7.95 17.52
C LYS A 157 6.31 6.64 18.08
N LEU A 158 6.01 5.66 17.22
CA LEU A 158 5.50 4.35 17.63
C LEU A 158 6.50 3.52 18.45
N VAL A 159 7.81 3.81 18.36
CA VAL A 159 8.87 3.05 19.05
C VAL A 159 9.10 3.58 20.48
N TRP A 160 8.69 4.81 20.79
CA TRP A 160 8.84 5.40 22.12
C TRP A 160 7.71 5.03 23.11
N THR A 161 6.71 4.26 22.66
CA THR A 161 5.54 3.85 23.47
C THR A 161 5.46 2.34 23.70
N SER A 162 6.51 1.60 23.40
CA SER A 162 6.65 0.14 23.56
C SER A 162 7.91 -0.20 24.32
#